data_AF-A0A6N8U9Y0-F1
#
_entry.id   AF-A0A6N8U9Y0-F1
#
_cell.length_a   1.000
_cell.length_b   1.000
_cell.length_c   1.000
_cell.angle_alpha   90.00
_cell.angle_beta   90.00
_cell.angle_gamma   90.00
#
_symmetry.space_group_name_H-M   'P 1'
#
loop_
_entity.id
_entity.type
_entity.pdbx_description
1 polymer ?
#
loop_
_entity_poly.entity_id
_entity_poly.type
_entity_poly.pdbx_seq_one_letter_code
_entity_poly.pdbx_strand_id
1 'polypeptide(L)'
;MKDSQFISKTQCYIVSGILTGVVCILLVFVVLLKKDVTAYENTASIIGTYESNDGVSEYTQYLVFEKHKDGLKCIWYQQGEFQHDGQVTSLKKGIHQIYFDDLNQEFFIYVDREDHINFVAKDFAGSFDKIADHSVYMGKQPS
;
A
#
# COMPACT_ATOMS: atom_id res chain seq x y z
N MET A 1 -29.11 -15.86 68.71
CA MET A 1 -28.00 -15.90 67.73
C MET A 1 -28.36 -16.92 66.65
N LYS A 2 -29.10 -16.48 65.64
CA LYS A 2 -29.37 -17.23 64.40
C LYS A 2 -29.28 -16.21 63.29
N ASP A 3 -28.53 -16.56 62.24
CA ASP A 3 -28.96 -16.51 60.84
C ASP A 3 -27.72 -16.67 59.96
N SER A 4 -27.20 -17.91 59.92
CA SER A 4 -26.35 -18.33 58.79
C SER A 4 -27.23 -18.31 57.55
N GLN A 5 -27.06 -17.28 56.71
CA GLN A 5 -27.73 -17.15 55.43
C GLN A 5 -27.36 -18.34 54.53
N PHE A 6 -28.23 -19.35 54.50
CA PHE A 6 -28.18 -20.40 53.50
C PHE A 6 -28.51 -19.79 52.15
N ILE A 7 -27.50 -19.59 51.31
CA ILE A 7 -27.67 -19.22 49.91
C ILE A 7 -28.44 -20.37 49.24
N SER A 8 -29.68 -20.10 48.86
CA SER A 8 -30.52 -21.05 48.13
C SER A 8 -29.81 -21.48 46.83
N LYS A 9 -29.95 -22.76 46.43
CA LYS A 9 -29.41 -23.27 45.16
C LYS A 9 -29.79 -22.36 43.98
N THR A 10 -30.98 -21.79 44.02
CA THR A 10 -31.50 -20.82 43.04
C THR A 10 -30.65 -19.54 42.95
N GLN A 11 -30.16 -19.01 44.07
CA GLN A 11 -29.27 -17.84 44.06
C GLN A 11 -27.87 -18.18 43.53
N CYS A 12 -27.39 -19.40 43.74
CA CYS A 12 -26.11 -19.86 43.18
C CYS A 12 -26.17 -19.97 41.64
N TYR A 13 -27.30 -20.44 41.07
CA TYR A 13 -27.51 -20.47 39.62
C TYR A 13 -27.54 -19.06 39.00
N ILE A 14 -28.17 -18.10 39.67
CA ILE A 14 -28.23 -16.71 39.20
C ILE A 14 -26.83 -16.09 39.16
N VAL A 15 -26.04 -16.26 40.22
CA VAL A 15 -24.66 -15.74 40.30
C VAL A 15 -23.75 -16.39 39.25
N SER A 16 -23.88 -17.70 39.05
CA SER A 16 -23.12 -18.43 38.02
C SER A 16 -23.47 -17.97 36.60
N GLY A 17 -24.75 -17.72 36.32
CA GLY A 17 -25.19 -17.18 35.03
C GLY A 17 -24.64 -15.80 34.72
N ILE A 18 -24.64 -14.90 35.72
CA ILE A 18 -24.05 -13.55 35.57
C ILE A 18 -22.55 -13.64 35.32
N LEU A 19 -21.84 -14.47 36.09
CA LEU A 19 -20.39 -14.62 35.95
C LEU A 19 -20.01 -15.14 34.56
N THR A 20 -20.75 -16.13 34.06
CA THR A 20 -20.53 -16.69 32.72
C THR A 20 -20.81 -15.66 31.63
N GLY A 21 -21.87 -14.86 31.76
CA GLY A 21 -22.19 -13.77 30.84
C GLY A 21 -21.09 -12.70 30.77
N VAL A 22 -20.53 -12.30 31.91
CA VAL A 22 -19.41 -11.34 31.98
C VAL A 22 -18.16 -11.91 31.30
N VAL A 23 -17.84 -13.18 31.54
CA VAL A 23 -16.69 -13.84 30.89
C VAL A 23 -16.87 -13.89 29.38
N CYS A 24 -18.06 -14.23 28.88
CA CYS A 24 -18.35 -14.24 27.44
C CYS A 24 -18.18 -12.84 26.82
N ILE A 25 -18.67 -11.78 27.48
CA ILE A 25 -18.53 -10.40 27.00
C ILE A 25 -17.05 -10.00 26.96
N LEU A 26 -16.27 -10.33 28.00
CA LEU A 26 -14.84 -10.06 28.04
C LEU A 26 -14.08 -10.80 26.93
N LEU A 27 -14.43 -12.07 26.65
CA LEU A 27 -13.84 -12.83 25.56
C LEU A 27 -14.15 -12.21 24.19
N VAL A 28 -15.38 -11.78 23.96
CA VAL A 28 -15.75 -11.06 22.74
C VAL A 28 -14.95 -9.76 22.62
N PHE A 29 -14.80 -9.00 23.71
CA PHE A 29 -14.00 -7.78 23.73
C PHE A 29 -12.52 -8.05 23.42
N VAL A 30 -11.93 -9.10 23.99
CA VAL A 30 -10.55 -9.52 23.69
C VAL A 30 -10.40 -9.95 22.22
N VAL A 31 -11.38 -10.68 21.67
CA VAL A 31 -11.36 -11.07 20.26
C VAL A 31 -11.49 -9.86 19.35
N LEU A 32 -12.36 -8.90 19.66
CA LEU A 32 -12.52 -7.66 18.89
C LEU A 32 -11.28 -6.77 18.97
N LEU A 33 -10.69 -6.60 20.16
CA LEU A 33 -9.40 -5.91 20.34
C LEU A 33 -8.25 -6.58 19.57
N LYS A 34 -8.30 -7.90 19.41
CA LYS A 34 -7.34 -8.64 18.56
C LYS A 34 -7.69 -8.57 17.07
N LYS A 35 -8.96 -8.41 16.71
CA LYS A 35 -9.43 -8.39 15.31
C LYS A 35 -9.16 -7.06 14.60
N ASP A 36 -8.94 -5.98 15.35
CA ASP A 36 -8.69 -4.64 14.79
C ASP A 36 -7.20 -4.28 14.56
N VAL A 37 -6.26 -5.23 14.60
CA VAL A 37 -4.89 -4.98 14.10
C VAL A 37 -4.48 -5.93 12.97
N THR A 38 -5.48 -6.41 12.23
CA THR A 38 -5.30 -6.89 10.85
C THR A 38 -6.44 -6.36 9.99
N ALA A 39 -6.95 -5.16 10.30
CA ALA A 39 -7.57 -4.35 9.27
C ALA A 39 -6.52 -4.24 8.16
N TYR A 40 -6.92 -4.64 6.97
CA TYR A 40 -6.11 -4.69 5.76
C TYR A 40 -5.39 -3.35 5.58
N GLU A 41 -4.20 -3.21 6.17
CA GLU A 41 -3.29 -2.13 5.86
C GLU A 41 -2.86 -2.40 4.42
N ASN A 42 -3.65 -1.86 3.48
CA ASN A 42 -3.22 -1.73 2.11
C ASN A 42 -1.97 -0.86 2.18
N THR A 43 -0.83 -1.53 2.23
CA THR A 43 0.46 -0.94 2.60
C THR A 43 1.20 -0.42 1.40
N ALA A 44 0.52 -0.46 0.24
CA ALA A 44 0.81 0.28 -0.96
C ALA A 44 0.17 1.68 -0.87
N SER A 45 0.96 2.71 -0.59
CA SER A 45 0.56 4.10 -0.80
C SER A 45 1.22 4.59 -2.08
N ILE A 46 0.43 5.10 -3.03
CA ILE A 46 0.99 5.78 -4.20
C ILE A 46 1.64 7.08 -3.72
N ILE A 47 2.89 7.30 -4.13
CA ILE A 47 3.67 8.50 -3.84
C ILE A 47 3.42 9.55 -4.91
N GLY A 48 3.27 9.10 -6.15
CA GLY A 48 2.90 9.97 -7.26
C GLY A 48 2.92 9.26 -8.60
N THR A 49 2.23 9.88 -9.54
CA THR A 49 2.24 9.55 -10.96
C THR A 49 2.90 10.65 -11.73
N TYR A 50 3.82 10.27 -12.61
CA TYR A 50 4.61 11.16 -13.45
C TYR A 50 4.36 10.82 -14.91
N GLU A 51 4.22 11.85 -15.74
CA GLU A 51 3.90 11.76 -17.16
C GLU A 51 5.09 12.22 -18.01
N SER A 52 5.35 11.55 -19.12
CA SER A 52 6.43 11.92 -20.05
C SER A 52 6.21 13.31 -20.66
N ASN A 53 7.27 14.12 -20.70
CA ASN A 53 7.26 15.46 -21.27
C ASN A 53 7.73 15.47 -22.74
N ASP A 54 7.32 14.48 -23.51
CA ASP A 54 7.66 14.28 -24.92
C ASP A 54 6.68 14.98 -25.89
N GLY A 55 5.58 15.52 -25.36
CA GLY A 55 4.65 16.39 -26.10
C GLY A 55 3.77 15.68 -27.13
N VAL A 56 3.78 14.34 -27.16
CA VAL A 56 2.96 13.53 -28.07
C VAL A 56 2.02 12.64 -27.27
N SER A 57 0.73 12.99 -27.28
CA SER A 57 -0.30 12.32 -26.46
C SER A 57 -0.43 10.81 -26.73
N GLU A 58 -0.08 10.35 -27.93
CA GLU A 58 -0.20 8.93 -28.32
C GLU A 58 0.92 8.06 -27.74
N TYR A 59 2.05 8.68 -27.39
CA TYR A 59 3.22 8.02 -26.81
C TYR A 59 3.43 8.38 -25.34
N THR A 60 2.41 8.99 -24.70
CA THR A 60 2.52 9.40 -23.31
C THR A 60 2.76 8.18 -22.41
N GLN A 61 3.89 8.20 -21.74
CA GLN A 61 4.32 7.18 -20.79
C GLN A 61 4.13 7.69 -19.38
N TYR A 62 3.89 6.76 -18.47
CA TYR A 62 3.64 7.06 -17.07
C TYR A 62 4.56 6.25 -16.17
N LEU A 63 5.06 6.90 -15.12
CA LEU A 63 5.75 6.27 -14.01
C LEU A 63 4.90 6.42 -12.75
N VAL A 64 4.57 5.32 -12.09
CA VAL A 64 3.82 5.31 -10.83
C VAL A 64 4.70 4.75 -9.74
N PHE A 65 4.94 5.55 -8.71
CA PHE A 65 5.75 5.14 -7.56
C PHE A 65 4.84 4.72 -6.42
N GLU A 66 5.04 3.49 -5.94
CA GLU A 66 4.25 2.90 -4.87
C GLU A 66 5.15 2.56 -3.69
N LYS A 67 4.85 3.11 -2.53
CA LYS A 67 5.50 2.73 -1.28
C LYS A 67 4.82 1.48 -0.74
N HIS A 68 5.55 0.37 -0.68
CA HIS A 68 5.14 -0.89 -0.05
C HIS A 68 5.84 -1.05 1.31
N LYS A 69 5.40 -2.03 2.11
CA LYS A 69 6.06 -2.41 3.38
C LYS A 69 7.55 -2.71 3.21
N ASP A 70 7.89 -3.37 2.11
CA ASP A 70 9.22 -3.91 1.86
C ASP A 70 10.11 -3.01 0.98
N GLY A 71 9.60 -1.86 0.53
CA GLY A 71 10.37 -0.95 -0.32
C GLY A 71 9.52 -0.08 -1.25
N LEU A 72 10.19 0.55 -2.20
CA LEU A 72 9.58 1.39 -3.22
C LEU A 72 9.50 0.59 -4.54
N LYS A 73 8.31 0.55 -5.13
CA LYS A 73 8.08 0.00 -6.47
C LYS A 73 7.83 1.11 -7.46
N CYS A 74 8.14 0.84 -8.72
CA CYS A 74 7.83 1.71 -9.84
C CYS A 74 7.11 0.89 -10.91
N ILE A 75 6.01 1.42 -11.42
CA ILE A 75 5.29 0.85 -12.56
C ILE A 75 5.49 1.80 -13.73
N TRP A 76 6.04 1.30 -14.83
CA TRP A 76 6.23 2.05 -16.07
C TRP A 76 5.28 1.52 -17.14
N TYR A 77 4.41 2.35 -17.67
CA TYR A 77 3.45 1.90 -18.69
C TYR A 77 3.16 2.96 -19.75
N GLN A 78 2.65 2.49 -20.87
CA GLN A 78 1.97 3.28 -21.88
C GLN A 78 0.62 2.64 -22.15
N GLN A 79 -0.45 3.44 -22.11
CA GLN A 79 -1.81 2.93 -22.23
C GLN A 79 -2.01 2.18 -23.55
N GLY A 80 -2.48 0.94 -23.47
CA GLY A 80 -2.76 0.10 -24.65
C GLY A 80 -1.54 -0.64 -25.23
N GLU A 81 -0.32 -0.27 -24.83
CA GLU A 81 0.93 -0.80 -25.40
C GLU A 81 1.68 -1.74 -24.45
N PHE A 82 2.20 -1.21 -23.34
CA PHE A 82 3.05 -1.97 -22.42
C PHE A 82 2.85 -1.58 -20.96
N GLN A 83 3.29 -2.47 -20.07
CA GLN A 83 3.42 -2.22 -18.63
C GLN A 83 4.61 -3.05 -18.11
N HIS A 84 5.47 -2.42 -17.32
CA HIS A 84 6.66 -2.98 -16.70
C HIS A 84 6.65 -2.68 -15.20
N ASP A 85 6.88 -3.69 -14.38
CA ASP A 85 6.95 -3.58 -12.93
C ASP A 85 8.42 -3.61 -12.47
N GLY A 86 8.82 -2.60 -11.71
CA GLY A 86 10.20 -2.40 -11.31
C GLY A 86 10.38 -2.19 -9.82
N GLN A 87 11.54 -2.59 -9.31
CA GLN A 87 11.95 -2.35 -7.93
C GLN A 87 12.90 -1.16 -7.86
N VAL A 88 12.63 -0.23 -6.94
CA VAL A 88 13.40 1.00 -6.79
C VAL A 88 14.36 0.88 -5.62
N THR A 89 15.65 1.07 -5.89
CA THR A 89 16.71 1.13 -4.88
C THR A 89 17.27 2.56 -4.81
N SER A 90 17.29 3.14 -3.61
CA SER A 90 17.94 4.43 -3.39
C SER A 90 19.46 4.25 -3.33
N LEU A 91 20.19 4.89 -4.24
CA LEU A 91 21.66 4.85 -4.25
C LEU A 91 22.23 6.00 -3.42
N LYS A 92 21.66 7.20 -3.60
CA LYS A 92 21.96 8.41 -2.81
C LYS A 92 20.81 9.40 -2.95
N LYS A 93 20.84 10.51 -2.20
CA LYS A 93 19.79 11.54 -2.23
C LYS A 93 19.54 12.02 -3.67
N GLY A 94 18.30 11.86 -4.14
CA GLY A 94 17.85 12.26 -5.48
C GLY A 94 18.32 11.35 -6.62
N ILE A 95 19.05 10.25 -6.34
CA ILE A 95 19.48 9.29 -7.36
C ILE A 95 19.03 7.89 -6.97
N HIS A 96 18.18 7.33 -7.80
CA HIS A 96 17.56 6.02 -7.61
C HIS A 96 17.89 5.12 -8.79
N GLN A 97 17.92 3.82 -8.54
CA GLN A 97 18.00 2.79 -9.56
C GLN A 97 16.68 2.06 -9.61
N ILE A 98 16.17 1.79 -10.81
CA ILE A 98 15.05 0.88 -11.03
C ILE A 98 15.56 -0.34 -11.78
N TYR A 99 15.19 -1.51 -11.29
CA TYR A 99 15.35 -2.76 -12.02
C TYR A 99 13.98 -3.27 -12.45
N PHE A 100 13.79 -3.45 -13.76
CA PHE A 100 12.60 -4.08 -14.34
C PHE A 100 12.93 -5.53 -14.70
N ASP A 101 12.31 -6.48 -14.00
CA ASP A 101 12.63 -7.91 -14.09
C ASP A 101 12.40 -8.47 -15.50
N ASP A 102 11.37 -7.99 -16.19
CA ASP A 102 10.93 -8.45 -17.51
C ASP A 102 11.79 -7.91 -18.66
N LEU A 103 12.36 -6.71 -18.49
CA LEU A 103 13.32 -6.12 -19.43
C LEU A 103 14.76 -6.60 -19.19
N ASN A 104 15.03 -7.21 -18.03
CA ASN A 104 16.38 -7.56 -17.58
C ASN A 104 17.35 -6.37 -17.73
N GLN A 105 16.88 -5.18 -17.37
CA GLN A 105 17.57 -3.92 -17.60
C GLN A 105 17.45 -3.00 -16.37
N GLU A 106 18.57 -2.34 -16.07
CA GLU A 106 18.68 -1.32 -15.04
C GLU A 106 18.50 0.08 -15.65
N PHE A 107 17.74 0.91 -14.94
CA PHE A 107 17.48 2.30 -15.28
C PHE A 107 17.85 3.18 -14.10
N PHE A 108 18.39 4.37 -14.38
CA PHE A 108 18.74 5.35 -13.36
C PHE A 108 17.77 6.51 -13.39
N ILE A 109 17.28 6.87 -12.21
CA ILE A 109 16.39 8.00 -11.99
C ILE A 109 17.14 9.09 -11.25
N TYR A 110 16.99 10.30 -11.76
CA TYR A 110 17.47 11.53 -11.15
C TYR A 110 16.27 12.42 -10.84
N VAL A 111 16.02 12.65 -9.56
CA VAL A 111 15.00 13.59 -9.09
C VAL A 111 15.66 14.97 -9.03
N ASP A 112 15.35 15.81 -10.01
CA ASP A 112 15.91 17.17 -10.11
C ASP A 112 15.17 18.15 -9.17
N ARG A 113 13.83 18.05 -9.17
CA ARG A 113 12.92 18.78 -8.28
C ARG A 113 11.80 17.83 -7.84
N GLU A 114 11.06 18.19 -6.80
CA GLU A 114 10.04 17.33 -6.17
C GLU A 114 9.04 16.72 -7.18
N ASP A 115 8.70 17.49 -8.21
CA ASP A 115 7.71 17.11 -9.23
C ASP A 115 8.34 16.79 -10.60
N HIS A 116 9.65 16.52 -10.68
CA HIS A 116 10.31 16.21 -11.96
C HIS A 116 11.39 15.16 -11.83
N ILE A 117 11.30 14.17 -12.72
CA ILE A 117 12.18 13.02 -12.77
C ILE A 117 12.82 12.94 -14.15
N ASN A 118 14.14 12.87 -14.18
CA ASN A 118 14.88 12.43 -15.35
C ASN A 118 15.12 10.93 -15.25
N PHE A 119 14.73 10.21 -16.29
CA PHE A 119 14.85 8.77 -16.43
C PHE A 119 15.88 8.48 -17.50
N VAL A 120 16.96 7.79 -17.13
CA VAL A 120 18.11 7.54 -18.00
C VAL A 120 18.40 6.05 -18.05
N ALA A 121 18.39 5.51 -19.27
CA ALA A 121 18.91 4.21 -19.65
C ALA A 121 20.14 4.40 -20.54
N LYS A 122 20.82 3.29 -20.87
CA LYS A 122 21.98 3.30 -21.76
C LYS A 122 21.76 4.07 -23.07
N ASP A 123 20.59 3.86 -23.70
CA ASP A 123 20.24 4.40 -25.02
C ASP A 123 18.97 5.28 -24.98
N PHE A 124 18.49 5.62 -23.79
CA PHE A 124 17.24 6.37 -23.59
C PHE A 124 17.42 7.43 -22.51
N ALA A 125 16.95 8.65 -22.77
CA ALA A 125 16.80 9.68 -21.76
C ALA A 125 15.43 10.32 -21.95
N GLY A 126 14.64 10.33 -20.89
CA GLY A 126 13.31 10.94 -20.86
C GLY A 126 13.14 11.75 -19.59
N SER A 127 12.26 12.74 -19.64
CA SER A 127 11.88 13.53 -18.49
C SER A 127 10.39 13.36 -18.22
N PHE A 128 10.05 13.27 -16.94
CA PHE A 128 8.69 13.04 -16.47
C PHE A 128 8.33 14.10 -15.43
N ASP A 129 7.16 14.71 -15.57
CA ASP A 129 6.63 15.67 -14.59
C ASP A 129 5.50 15.02 -13.79
N LYS A 130 5.44 15.33 -12.49
CA LYS A 130 4.40 14.80 -11.61
C LYS A 130 3.06 15.42 -11.98
N ILE A 131 2.04 14.58 -12.15
CA ILE A 131 0.68 15.00 -12.49
C ILE A 131 -0.33 14.70 -11.38
N ALA A 132 -0.01 13.79 -10.46
CA ALA A 132 -0.91 13.40 -9.37
C ALA A 132 -0.19 12.72 -8.20
N ASP A 133 -0.83 12.74 -7.03
CA ASP A 133 -0.47 11.95 -5.82
C ASP A 133 -1.21 10.60 -5.76
N HIS A 134 -1.87 10.21 -6.85
CA HIS A 134 -2.63 8.97 -7.01
C HIS A 134 -2.41 8.44 -8.42
N SER A 135 -2.71 7.16 -8.64
CA SER A 135 -2.52 6.54 -9.95
C SER A 135 -3.46 7.16 -10.97
N VAL A 136 -2.92 7.64 -12.07
CA VAL A 136 -3.69 8.18 -13.19
C VAL A 136 -3.82 7.10 -14.27
N TYR A 137 -4.91 6.33 -14.21
CA TYR A 137 -5.30 5.21 -15.11
C TYR A 137 -4.43 3.94 -15.05
N MET A 138 -5.03 2.83 -14.58
CA MET A 138 -4.49 1.46 -14.55
C MET A 138 -5.55 0.46 -15.04
N GLY A 139 -5.81 0.43 -16.35
CA GLY A 139 -6.70 -0.56 -16.97
C GLY A 139 -6.89 -0.31 -18.47
N LYS A 140 -6.89 -1.37 -19.28
CA LYS A 140 -7.33 -1.29 -20.68
C LYS A 140 -8.76 -0.75 -20.70
N GLN A 141 -9.07 0.29 -21.49
CA GLN A 141 -10.39 0.34 -22.10
C GLN A 141 -10.39 -0.75 -23.20
N PRO A 142 -11.13 -1.87 -23.02
CA PRO A 142 -11.36 -2.77 -24.13
C PRO A 142 -12.39 -2.10 -25.04
N SER A 143 -12.03 -1.91 -26.31
CA SER A 143 -13.02 -1.87 -27.39
C SER A 143 -13.46 -3.29 -27.72
#